data_AF-A0A6L9J559-F1
#
_entry.id   AF-A0A6L9J559-F1
#
_cell.length_a   1.000
_cell.length_b   1.000
_cell.length_c   1.000
_cell.angle_alpha   90.00
_cell.angle_beta   90.00
_cell.angle_gamma   90.00
#
_symmetry.space_group_name_H-M   'P 1'
#
loop_
_entity.id
_entity.type
_entity.pdbx_description
1 polymer ?
#
loop_
_entity_poly.entity_id
_entity_poly.type
_entity_poly.pdbx_seq_one_letter_code
_entity_poly.pdbx_strand_id
1 'polypeptide(L)'
;MLRKRVVFLMSDTGGGHRSVANAIRTALDARYPDTFTCELVDVYRRYTPFPYNHLPEIYPRWVNWAGASWGLTFWSANARHRG
;
A
#
# COMPACT_ATOMS: atom_id res chain seq x y z
N MET A 1 -23.06 8.08 -24.51
CA MET A 1 -22.11 6.96 -24.73
C MET A 1 -21.80 6.33 -23.38
N LEU A 2 -21.66 5.01 -23.29
CA LEU A 2 -21.36 4.35 -22.01
C LEU A 2 -19.90 4.65 -21.62
N ARG A 3 -19.65 5.20 -20.43
CA ARG A 3 -18.30 5.45 -19.93
C ARG A 3 -17.59 4.12 -19.70
N LYS A 4 -16.32 4.02 -20.09
CA LYS A 4 -15.50 2.83 -19.81
C LYS A 4 -15.08 2.85 -18.35
N ARG A 5 -15.09 1.70 -17.67
CA ARG A 5 -14.73 1.60 -16.25
C ARG A 5 -13.29 1.10 -16.09
N VAL A 6 -12.53 1.81 -15.26
CA VAL A 6 -11.15 1.49 -14.87
C VAL A 6 -11.13 1.30 -13.36
N VAL A 7 -10.60 0.17 -12.90
CA VAL A 7 -10.49 -0.16 -11.47
C VAL A 7 -9.01 -0.28 -11.10
N PHE A 8 -8.56 0.55 -10.16
CA PHE A 8 -7.23 0.50 -9.59
C PHE A 8 -7.24 -0.40 -8.36
N LEU A 9 -6.66 -1.60 -8.50
CA LEU A 9 -6.45 -2.52 -7.38
C LEU A 9 -5.17 -2.11 -6.66
N MET A 10 -5.28 -1.68 -5.40
CA MET A 10 -4.17 -1.19 -4.61
C MET A 10 -4.25 -1.65 -3.15
N SER A 11 -3.22 -1.34 -2.37
CA SER A 11 -3.14 -1.60 -0.93
C SER A 11 -2.64 -0.35 -0.23
N ASP A 12 -3.39 0.16 0.75
CA ASP A 12 -3.05 1.39 1.47
C ASP A 12 -2.05 1.14 2.61
N THR A 13 -1.02 0.31 2.38
CA THR A 13 0.04 -0.05 3.34
C THR A 13 1.11 1.04 3.52
N GLY A 14 0.79 2.28 3.18
CA GLY A 14 1.71 3.42 3.11
C GLY A 14 1.31 4.30 1.93
N GLY A 15 0.81 5.51 2.18
CA GLY A 15 -0.03 6.32 1.29
C GLY A 15 0.47 6.69 -0.12
N GLY A 16 1.64 6.21 -0.55
CA GLY A 16 2.18 6.41 -1.90
C GLY A 16 1.36 5.74 -3.00
N HIS A 17 0.73 4.59 -2.76
CA HIS A 17 -0.07 3.92 -3.80
C HIS A 17 -1.34 4.70 -4.14
N ARG A 18 -1.99 5.30 -3.13
CA ARG A 18 -3.18 6.15 -3.34
C ARG A 18 -2.85 7.42 -4.13
N SER A 19 -1.71 8.05 -3.87
CA SER A 19 -1.33 9.29 -4.58
C SER A 19 -1.08 9.03 -6.07
N VAL A 20 -0.41 7.93 -6.42
CA VAL A 20 -0.18 7.54 -7.82
C VAL A 20 -1.49 7.24 -8.55
N ALA A 21 -2.39 6.45 -7.94
CA ALA A 21 -3.68 6.14 -8.55
C ALA A 21 -4.54 7.41 -8.79
N ASN A 22 -4.50 8.36 -7.85
CA ASN A 22 -5.15 9.65 -8.03
C ASN A 22 -4.53 10.49 -9.15
N ALA A 23 -3.20 10.47 -9.30
CA ALA A 23 -2.53 11.18 -10.38
C ALA A 23 -2.93 10.64 -11.77
N ILE A 24 -3.01 9.31 -11.92
CA ILE A 24 -3.46 8.66 -13.16
C ILE A 24 -4.92 9.02 -13.45
N ARG A 25 -5.80 8.97 -12.44
CA ARG A 25 -7.21 9.39 -12.59
C ARG A 25 -7.31 10.84 -13.10
N THR A 26 -6.57 11.76 -12.50
CA THR A 26 -6.57 13.17 -12.90
C THR A 26 -6.06 13.35 -14.33
N ALA A 27 -5.01 12.63 -14.72
CA ALA A 27 -4.48 12.68 -16.09
C ALA A 27 -5.48 12.12 -17.12
N LEU A 28 -6.22 11.06 -16.77
CA LEU A 28 -7.28 10.50 -17.63
C LEU A 28 -8.44 11.47 -17.80
N ASP A 29 -8.88 12.12 -16.72
CA ASP A 29 -9.97 13.08 -16.76
C ASP A 29 -9.60 14.33 -17.57
N ALA A 30 -8.37 14.81 -17.43
CA ALA A 30 -7.85 15.95 -18.18
C ALA A 30 -7.69 15.66 -19.69
N ARG A 31 -7.28 14.44 -20.07
CA ARG A 31 -7.02 14.08 -21.47
C ARG A 31 -8.24 13.51 -22.20
N TYR A 32 -9.15 12.87 -21.46
CA TYR A 32 -10.32 12.18 -22.00
C TYR A 32 -11.55 12.45 -21.13
N PRO A 33 -12.04 13.70 -21.11
CA PRO A 33 -13.20 14.08 -20.30
C PRO A 33 -14.41 13.20 -20.63
N ASP A 34 -15.17 12.85 -19.58
CA ASP A 34 -16.38 12.03 -19.65
C ASP A 34 -16.24 10.67 -20.36
N THR A 35 -15.02 10.19 -20.58
CA THR A 35 -14.78 8.91 -21.28
C THR A 35 -14.63 7.75 -20.30
N PHE A 36 -13.98 8.01 -19.16
CA PHE A 36 -13.63 6.98 -18.18
C PHE A 36 -14.28 7.23 -16.83
N THR A 37 -14.62 6.15 -16.13
CA THR A 37 -14.95 6.15 -14.70
C THR A 37 -13.84 5.38 -13.97
N CYS A 38 -13.28 5.99 -12.92
CA CYS A 38 -12.14 5.42 -12.20
C CYS A 38 -12.55 5.10 -10.75
N GLU A 39 -12.31 3.87 -10.29
CA GLU A 39 -12.52 3.45 -8.90
C GLU A 39 -11.20 2.94 -8.31
N LEU A 40 -10.90 3.33 -7.06
CA LEU A 40 -9.77 2.80 -6.30
C LEU A 40 -10.30 1.77 -5.30
N VAL A 41 -9.74 0.56 -5.33
CA VAL A 41 -10.14 -0.54 -4.44
C VAL A 41 -8.93 -0.99 -3.64
N ASP A 42 -9.04 -0.85 -2.31
CA ASP A 42 -8.08 -1.47 -1.39
C ASP A 42 -8.38 -2.97 -1.26
N VAL A 43 -7.53 -3.81 -1.82
CA VAL A 43 -7.74 -5.26 -1.87
C VAL A 43 -7.63 -5.89 -0.49
N TYR A 44 -6.68 -5.45 0.33
CA TYR A 44 -6.46 -6.02 1.66
C TYR A 44 -7.61 -5.64 2.60
N ARG A 45 -8.01 -4.37 2.61
CA ARG A 45 -9.10 -3.90 3.48
C ARG A 45 -10.45 -4.51 3.08
N ARG A 46 -10.69 -4.73 1.79
CA ARG A 46 -12.01 -5.13 1.27
C ARG A 46 -12.21 -6.64 1.12
N TYR A 47 -11.15 -7.43 0.92
CA TYR A 47 -11.26 -8.85 0.58
C TYR A 47 -10.50 -9.81 1.49
N THR A 48 -9.76 -9.34 2.50
CA THR A 48 -9.10 -10.27 3.45
C THR A 48 -9.86 -10.35 4.78
N PRO A 49 -10.05 -11.54 5.36
CA PRO A 49 -10.68 -11.70 6.67
C PRO A 49 -9.74 -11.26 7.81
N PHE A 50 -10.31 -11.04 9.00
CA PHE A 50 -9.54 -10.74 10.20
C PHE A 50 -8.47 -11.82 10.47
N PRO A 51 -7.22 -11.46 10.83
CA PRO A 51 -6.71 -10.10 11.13
C PRO A 51 -6.09 -9.37 9.92
N TYR A 52 -6.11 -9.98 8.74
CA TYR A 52 -5.36 -9.50 7.57
C TYR A 52 -5.94 -8.22 6.94
N ASN A 53 -7.22 -7.93 7.17
CA ASN A 53 -7.85 -6.65 6.81
C ASN A 53 -7.21 -5.44 7.51
N HIS A 54 -6.47 -5.65 8.61
CA HIS A 54 -5.76 -4.62 9.36
C HIS A 54 -4.27 -4.52 9.00
N LEU A 55 -3.79 -5.31 8.03
CA LEU A 55 -2.41 -5.20 7.56
C LEU A 55 -1.99 -3.78 7.16
N PRO A 56 -2.85 -2.95 6.52
CA PRO A 56 -2.50 -1.56 6.21
C PRO A 56 -2.16 -0.71 7.45
N GLU A 57 -2.82 -0.96 8.58
CA GLU A 57 -2.57 -0.24 9.84
C GLU A 57 -1.42 -0.85 10.67
N ILE A 58 -1.22 -2.17 10.56
CA ILE A 58 -0.20 -2.90 11.30
C ILE A 58 1.17 -2.73 10.66
N TYR A 59 1.25 -2.72 9.32
CA TYR A 59 2.50 -2.71 8.57
C TYR A 59 3.41 -1.50 8.89
N PRO A 60 2.92 -0.24 8.96
CA PRO A 60 3.75 0.89 9.34
C PRO A 60 4.27 0.78 10.78
N ARG A 61 3.46 0.27 11.71
CA ARG A 61 3.86 0.07 13.10
C ARG A 61 4.94 -1.00 13.21
N TRP A 62 4.79 -2.08 12.45
CA TRP A 62 5.76 -3.17 12.42
C TRP A 62 7.08 -2.72 11.80
N VAL A 63 7.07 -2.02 10.66
CA VAL A 63 8.30 -1.49 10.03
C VAL A 63 9.02 -0.48 10.93
N ASN A 64 8.28 0.38 11.63
CA ASN A 64 8.87 1.32 12.58
C ASN A 64 9.49 0.63 13.81
N TRP A 65 8.89 -0.45 14.30
CA TRP A 65 9.50 -1.29 15.33
C TRP A 65 10.64 -2.16 14.80
N ALA A 66 10.57 -2.56 13.53
CA ALA A 66 11.55 -3.42 12.88
C ALA A 66 12.94 -2.76 12.86
N GLY A 67 13.03 -1.43 12.70
CA GLY A 67 14.31 -0.72 12.78
C GLY A 67 15.04 -0.92 14.12
N ALA A 68 14.32 -0.81 15.24
CA ALA A 68 14.87 -1.02 16.57
C ALA A 68 15.20 -2.50 16.84
N SER A 69 14.34 -3.43 16.41
CA SER A 69 14.59 -4.87 16.57
C SER A 69 15.69 -5.38 15.64
N TRP A 70 15.90 -4.75 14.48
CA TRP A 70 16.95 -5.14 13.55
C TRP A 70 18.32 -4.73 14.10
N GLY A 71 18.47 -3.54 14.70
CA GLY A 71 19.71 -3.20 15.43
C GLY A 71 20.06 -4.22 16.52
N LEU A 72 19.07 -4.62 17.32
CA LEU A 72 19.25 -5.59 18.41
C LEU A 72 19.57 -7.01 17.89
N THR A 73 18.87 -7.45 16.85
CA THR A 73 19.06 -8.78 16.23
C THR A 73 20.39 -8.84 15.50
N PHE A 74 20.77 -7.78 14.78
CA PHE A 74 22.07 -7.67 14.13
C PHE A 74 23.19 -7.72 15.17
N TRP A 75 23.08 -6.97 16.27
CA TRP A 75 24.08 -7.00 17.34
C TRP A 75 24.18 -8.39 17.98
N SER A 76 23.04 -9.03 18.27
CA SER A 76 22.99 -10.37 18.85
C SER A 76 23.55 -11.46 17.91
N ALA A 77 23.27 -11.36 16.60
CA ALA A 77 23.79 -12.27 15.58
C ALA A 77 25.28 -12.02 15.30
N ASN A 78 25.72 -10.75 15.32
CA ASN A 78 27.12 -10.37 15.08
C ASN A 78 28.02 -10.61 16.31
N ALA A 79 27.47 -10.62 17.53
CA ALA A 79 28.19 -10.99 18.74
C ALA A 79 28.67 -12.46 18.72
N ARG A 80 27.98 -13.34 17.98
CA ARG A 80 28.38 -14.75 17.80
C ARG A 80 29.58 -14.96 16.88
N HIS A 81 30.01 -13.94 16.13
CA HIS A 81 31.15 -14.04 15.18
C HIS A 81 32.42 -13.31 15.67
N ARG A 82 32.44 -12.84 16.92
CA ARG A 82 33.60 -12.16 17.54
C ARG A 82 34.25 -12.95 18.69
N GLY A 83 33.98 -14.25 18.77
CA GLY A 83 34.65 -15.19 19.68
C GLY A 83 35.81 -15.88 18.98
#